data_AF-A0A2V2PK19-F1
#
_entry.id   AF-A0A2V2PK19-F1
#
_cell.length_a   1.000
_cell.length_b   1.000
_cell.length_c   1.000
_cell.angle_alpha   90.00
_cell.angle_beta   90.00
_cell.angle_gamma   90.00
#
_symmetry.space_group_name_H-M   'P 1'
#
loop_
_entity.id
_entity.type
_entity.pdbx_description
1 polymer ?
#
loop_
_entity_poly.entity_id
_entity_poly.type
_entity_poly.pdbx_seq_one_letter_code
_entity_poly.pdbx_strand_id
1 'polypeptide(L)'
;IVAAAASLRAVRDEAAAEAVRLRALVDRIRTAVAGRVGDVEVVGDPERRLPHLVTFSCLYVDGETLLHELDRHGFSVSSGSSCTSSTLEPSHVLRAMGVLSEGNVRVSLPMGTAEADVDRFLEVVPGVVAEVRERLGAPVPAPPSPAPTRSLVVDALGRRCPIPVIELAKVIGEVPVGATVTVLADDEAARLDIPAWCEMREQEYVGEEPADRGAAYVVRRLS
;
A
#
# COMPACT_ATOMS: atom_id res chain seq x y z
N ILE A 1 -8.09 -39.00 18.21
CA ILE A 1 -7.03 -37.99 18.44
C ILE A 1 -5.96 -38.03 17.35
N VAL A 2 -5.30 -39.16 17.09
CA VAL A 2 -4.24 -39.26 16.06
C VAL A 2 -4.73 -38.97 14.63
N ALA A 3 -5.91 -39.47 14.24
CA ALA A 3 -6.50 -39.18 12.93
C ALA A 3 -6.85 -37.69 12.73
N ALA A 4 -7.36 -37.01 13.76
CA ALA A 4 -7.63 -35.58 13.73
C ALA A 4 -6.33 -34.76 13.67
N ALA A 5 -5.28 -35.17 14.39
CA ALA A 5 -3.97 -34.52 14.34
C ALA A 5 -3.22 -34.76 13.00
N ALA A 6 -3.43 -35.89 12.34
CA ALA A 6 -2.90 -36.14 10.99
C ALA A 6 -3.67 -35.33 9.93
N SER A 7 -5.01 -35.30 10.02
CA SER A 7 -5.85 -34.48 9.13
C SER A 7 -5.54 -32.99 9.27
N LEU A 8 -5.37 -32.50 10.51
CA LEU A 8 -4.98 -31.11 10.75
C LEU A 8 -3.59 -30.77 10.20
N ARG A 9 -2.64 -31.72 10.19
CA ARG A 9 -1.31 -31.52 9.61
C ARG A 9 -1.35 -31.46 8.09
N ALA A 10 -2.05 -32.41 7.44
CA ALA A 10 -2.22 -32.40 5.99
C ALA A 10 -2.92 -31.10 5.52
N VAL A 11 -4.01 -30.69 6.20
CA VAL A 11 -4.70 -29.43 5.90
C VAL A 11 -3.80 -28.21 6.15
N ARG A 12 -2.89 -28.26 7.12
CA ARG A 12 -1.94 -27.17 7.39
C ARG A 12 -0.88 -27.04 6.31
N ASP A 13 -0.34 -28.14 5.81
CA ASP A 13 0.69 -28.11 4.78
C ASP A 13 0.10 -27.63 3.44
N GLU A 14 -1.10 -28.10 3.09
CA GLU A 14 -1.87 -27.60 1.94
C GLU A 14 -2.23 -26.11 2.13
N ALA A 15 -2.67 -25.71 3.32
CA ALA A 15 -2.97 -24.31 3.62
C ALA A 15 -1.74 -23.40 3.59
N ALA A 16 -0.55 -23.90 3.95
CA ALA A 16 0.70 -23.14 3.88
C ALA A 16 1.11 -22.89 2.43
N ALA A 17 1.06 -23.93 1.58
CA ALA A 17 1.34 -23.79 0.15
C ALA A 17 0.33 -22.84 -0.52
N GLU A 18 -0.95 -22.99 -0.19
CA GLU A 18 -1.99 -22.10 -0.72
C GLU A 18 -1.86 -20.67 -0.20
N ALA A 19 -1.45 -20.48 1.06
CA ALA A 19 -1.17 -19.15 1.60
C ALA A 19 -0.06 -18.44 0.82
N VAL A 20 1.02 -19.15 0.42
CA VAL A 20 2.08 -18.57 -0.43
C VAL A 20 1.53 -18.16 -1.78
N ARG A 21 0.70 -19.01 -2.40
CA ARG A 21 0.07 -18.72 -3.70
C ARG A 21 -0.87 -17.51 -3.64
N LEU A 22 -1.80 -17.51 -2.68
CA LEU A 22 -2.75 -16.42 -2.49
C LEU A 22 -2.06 -15.11 -2.13
N ARG A 23 -0.98 -15.17 -1.34
CA ARG A 23 -0.14 -14.00 -1.01
C ARG A 23 0.40 -13.33 -2.27
N ALA A 24 0.95 -14.12 -3.20
CA ALA A 24 1.46 -13.60 -4.47
C ALA A 24 0.35 -12.96 -5.32
N LEU A 25 -0.85 -13.57 -5.37
CA LEU A 25 -2.00 -12.97 -6.07
C LEU A 25 -2.47 -11.67 -5.41
N VAL A 26 -2.52 -11.63 -4.08
CA VAL A 26 -2.84 -10.42 -3.33
C VAL A 26 -1.79 -9.33 -3.56
N ASP A 27 -0.49 -9.66 -3.57
CA ASP A 27 0.59 -8.71 -3.88
C ASP A 27 0.39 -8.10 -5.28
N ARG A 28 0.08 -8.92 -6.28
CA ARG A 28 -0.25 -8.44 -7.63
C ARG A 28 -1.43 -7.48 -7.62
N ILE A 29 -2.50 -7.79 -6.88
CA ILE A 29 -3.66 -6.89 -6.76
C ILE A 29 -3.26 -5.57 -6.10
N ARG A 30 -2.53 -5.62 -4.99
CA ARG A 30 -2.08 -4.42 -4.25
C ARG A 30 -1.28 -3.49 -5.16
N THR A 31 -0.27 -4.02 -5.86
CA THR A 31 0.58 -3.24 -6.76
C THR A 31 -0.19 -2.71 -7.96
N ALA A 32 -1.00 -3.55 -8.62
CA ALA A 32 -1.71 -3.15 -9.82
C ALA A 32 -2.81 -2.13 -9.54
N VAL A 33 -3.59 -2.30 -8.46
CA VAL A 33 -4.62 -1.32 -8.06
C VAL A 33 -3.97 0.02 -7.74
N ALA A 34 -2.91 0.04 -6.92
CA ALA A 34 -2.20 1.27 -6.57
C ALA A 34 -1.59 1.97 -7.81
N GLY A 35 -1.15 1.23 -8.82
CA GLY A 35 -0.54 1.79 -10.03
C GLY A 35 -1.53 2.17 -11.14
N ARG A 36 -2.73 1.58 -11.17
CA ARG A 36 -3.69 1.75 -12.29
C ARG A 36 -4.94 2.54 -11.92
N VAL A 37 -5.24 2.68 -10.63
CA VAL A 37 -6.42 3.42 -10.14
C VAL A 37 -5.93 4.70 -9.47
N GLY A 38 -6.27 5.85 -10.04
CA GLY A 38 -5.96 7.15 -9.42
C GLY A 38 -6.72 7.35 -8.11
N ASP A 39 -6.15 8.13 -7.19
CA ASP A 39 -6.76 8.47 -5.89
C ASP A 39 -7.26 7.24 -5.12
N VAL A 40 -6.40 6.20 -5.05
CA VAL A 40 -6.66 4.95 -4.33
C VAL A 40 -5.68 4.79 -3.18
N GLU A 41 -6.17 4.26 -2.07
CA GLU A 41 -5.35 3.85 -0.94
C GLU A 41 -5.50 2.35 -0.70
N VAL A 42 -4.41 1.61 -0.78
CA VAL A 42 -4.39 0.19 -0.40
C VAL A 42 -4.07 0.09 1.09
N VAL A 43 -5.01 -0.48 1.85
CA VAL A 43 -4.97 -0.50 3.31
C VAL A 43 -4.27 -1.77 3.83
N GLY A 44 -3.60 -1.64 4.98
CA GLY A 44 -3.03 -2.75 5.75
C GLY A 44 -1.52 -2.98 5.53
N ASP A 45 -0.90 -3.63 6.52
CA ASP A 45 0.54 -3.90 6.59
C ASP A 45 1.03 -4.70 5.34
N PRO A 46 2.14 -4.27 4.70
CA PRO A 46 2.68 -4.91 3.50
C PRO A 46 3.27 -6.31 3.76
N GLU A 47 3.46 -6.71 5.01
CA GLU A 47 4.04 -8.00 5.36
C GLU A 47 3.14 -8.80 6.32
N ARG A 48 2.63 -8.15 7.36
CA ARG A 48 1.85 -8.76 8.45
C ARG A 48 0.36 -8.67 8.19
N ARG A 49 -0.07 -9.27 7.08
CA ARG A 49 -1.48 -9.38 6.70
C ARG A 49 -1.87 -10.81 6.35
N LEU A 50 -3.18 -11.07 6.31
CA LEU A 50 -3.69 -12.34 5.82
C LEU A 50 -3.37 -12.50 4.33
N PRO A 51 -2.91 -13.70 3.90
CA PRO A 51 -2.40 -13.91 2.55
C PRO A 51 -3.47 -13.80 1.47
N HIS A 52 -4.75 -13.92 1.82
CA HIS A 52 -5.88 -14.03 0.90
C HIS A 52 -6.79 -12.80 0.92
N LEU A 53 -6.39 -11.72 1.61
CA LEU A 53 -7.17 -10.50 1.77
C LEU A 53 -6.42 -9.28 1.26
N VAL A 54 -7.14 -8.44 0.52
CA VAL A 54 -6.72 -7.08 0.20
C VAL A 54 -7.90 -6.13 0.38
N THR A 55 -7.61 -4.98 0.96
CA THR A 55 -8.56 -3.88 1.11
C THR A 55 -7.99 -2.65 0.45
N PHE A 56 -8.80 -1.93 -0.32
CA PHE A 56 -8.44 -0.63 -0.87
C PHE A 56 -9.65 0.30 -0.84
N SER A 57 -9.38 1.60 -0.80
CA SER A 57 -10.39 2.66 -0.78
C SER A 57 -10.16 3.57 -1.98
N CYS A 58 -11.22 3.81 -2.76
CA CYS A 58 -11.17 4.72 -3.90
C CYS A 58 -11.84 6.04 -3.53
N LEU A 59 -11.11 7.15 -3.58
CA LEU A 59 -11.72 8.47 -3.37
C LEU A 59 -12.73 8.79 -4.44
N TYR A 60 -13.72 9.60 -4.07
CA TYR A 60 -14.77 10.10 -4.96
C TYR A 60 -15.67 8.99 -5.52
N VAL A 61 -15.75 7.87 -4.80
CA VAL A 61 -16.55 6.71 -5.17
C VAL A 61 -17.44 6.33 -4.01
N ASP A 62 -18.73 6.17 -4.28
CA ASP A 62 -19.63 5.51 -3.34
C ASP A 62 -19.35 4.00 -3.33
N GLY A 63 -19.11 3.45 -2.13
CA GLY A 63 -18.72 2.06 -1.97
C GLY A 63 -19.80 1.08 -2.40
N GLU A 64 -21.07 1.34 -2.09
CA GLU A 64 -22.17 0.47 -2.49
C GLU A 64 -22.36 0.44 -4.01
N THR A 65 -22.24 1.59 -4.66
CA THR A 65 -22.29 1.69 -6.12
C THR A 65 -21.14 0.91 -6.77
N LEU A 66 -19.91 1.05 -6.27
CA LEU A 66 -18.76 0.30 -6.78
C LEU A 66 -18.92 -1.22 -6.61
N LEU A 67 -19.42 -1.66 -5.45
CA LEU A 67 -19.72 -3.07 -5.20
C LEU A 67 -20.75 -3.61 -6.19
N HIS A 68 -21.83 -2.87 -6.43
CA HIS A 68 -22.88 -3.27 -7.38
C HIS A 68 -22.34 -3.35 -8.82
N GLU A 69 -21.52 -2.40 -9.27
CA GLU A 69 -20.97 -2.47 -10.62
C GLU A 69 -19.96 -3.63 -10.77
N LEU A 70 -19.12 -3.89 -9.76
CA LEU A 70 -18.24 -5.05 -9.77
C LEU A 70 -19.02 -6.38 -9.83
N ASP A 71 -20.15 -6.47 -9.13
CA ASP A 71 -21.05 -7.63 -9.19
C ASP A 71 -21.66 -7.81 -10.59
N ARG A 72 -22.04 -6.72 -11.28
CA ARG A 72 -22.50 -6.77 -12.68
C ARG A 72 -21.42 -7.26 -13.64
N HIS A 73 -20.15 -6.99 -13.32
CA HIS A 73 -19.02 -7.55 -14.05
C HIS A 73 -18.72 -9.01 -13.65
N GLY A 74 -19.40 -9.58 -12.66
CA GLY A 74 -19.27 -10.96 -12.20
C GLY A 74 -18.29 -11.15 -11.04
N PHE A 75 -17.97 -10.10 -10.28
CA PHE A 75 -17.07 -10.17 -9.13
C PHE A 75 -17.83 -9.91 -7.83
N SER A 76 -17.89 -10.92 -6.97
CA SER A 76 -18.43 -10.78 -5.61
C SER A 76 -17.34 -10.27 -4.67
N VAL A 77 -17.49 -9.01 -4.22
CA VAL A 77 -16.60 -8.36 -3.26
C VAL A 77 -17.40 -7.80 -2.10
N SER A 78 -16.73 -7.42 -1.00
CA SER A 78 -17.38 -6.86 0.19
C SER A 78 -16.88 -5.45 0.47
N SER A 79 -17.64 -4.64 1.20
CA SER A 79 -17.11 -3.42 1.79
C SER A 79 -16.42 -3.83 3.10
N GLY A 80 -15.18 -3.38 3.30
CA GLY A 80 -14.32 -3.77 4.42
C GLY A 80 -14.75 -3.18 5.77
N SER A 81 -15.98 -2.70 5.88
CA SER A 81 -16.59 -2.16 7.08
C SER A 81 -18.10 -2.19 6.93
N SER A 82 -18.81 -2.73 7.91
CA SER A 82 -20.27 -2.68 7.94
C SER A 82 -20.75 -1.23 7.81
N CYS A 83 -21.20 -0.84 6.61
CA CYS A 83 -21.97 0.37 6.45
C CYS A 83 -23.33 0.13 7.10
N THR A 84 -23.61 0.82 8.20
CA THR A 84 -25.00 1.09 8.57
C THR A 84 -25.56 2.01 7.50
N SER A 85 -26.43 1.47 6.67
CA SER A 85 -27.03 1.97 5.42
C SER A 85 -27.82 3.29 5.49
N SER A 86 -27.45 4.25 6.35
CA SER A 86 -28.27 5.46 6.54
C SER A 86 -27.50 6.75 6.83
N THR A 87 -26.19 6.71 7.05
CA THR A 87 -25.39 7.90 7.29
C THR A 87 -24.09 7.79 6.51
N LEU A 88 -23.67 8.87 5.85
CA LEU A 88 -22.35 9.06 5.24
C LEU A 88 -21.22 9.05 6.29
N GLU A 89 -21.38 8.31 7.39
CA GLU A 89 -20.42 8.24 8.47
C GLU A 89 -19.33 7.21 8.16
N PRO A 90 -18.05 7.61 8.22
CA PRO A 90 -16.91 6.72 8.07
C PRO A 90 -17.00 5.51 8.99
N SER A 91 -16.55 4.35 8.51
CA SER A 91 -16.31 3.19 9.36
C SER A 91 -15.49 3.56 10.59
N HIS A 92 -15.98 3.23 11.78
CA HIS A 92 -15.26 3.47 13.03
C HIS A 92 -13.87 2.80 13.05
N VAL A 93 -13.69 1.66 12.37
CA VAL A 93 -12.40 0.95 12.28
C VAL A 93 -11.45 1.67 11.33
N LEU A 94 -11.89 2.00 10.10
CA LEU A 94 -11.05 2.72 9.13
C LEU A 94 -10.69 4.12 9.65
N ARG A 95 -11.64 4.79 10.32
CA ARG A 95 -11.41 6.07 10.98
C ARG A 95 -10.39 5.96 12.11
N ALA A 96 -10.45 4.92 12.95
CA ALA A 96 -9.46 4.68 13.99
C ALA A 96 -8.06 4.36 13.43
N MET A 97 -7.99 3.78 12.22
CA MET A 97 -6.74 3.55 11.50
C MET A 97 -6.21 4.81 10.77
N GLY A 98 -7.02 5.87 10.66
CA GLY A 98 -6.64 7.09 9.95
C GLY A 98 -6.58 6.95 8.43
N VAL A 99 -7.25 5.94 7.87
CA VAL A 99 -7.26 5.65 6.42
C VAL A 99 -8.57 6.08 5.78
N LEU A 100 -8.56 6.24 4.46
CA LEU A 100 -9.74 6.57 3.69
C LEU A 100 -10.81 5.49 3.83
N SER A 101 -12.06 5.93 4.03
CA SER A 101 -13.21 5.03 4.23
C SER A 101 -14.22 5.06 3.09
N GLU A 102 -14.15 6.07 2.22
CA GLU A 102 -14.97 6.17 1.01
C GLU A 102 -14.53 5.13 -0.03
N GLY A 103 -15.48 4.63 -0.81
CA GLY A 103 -15.21 3.67 -1.88
C GLY A 103 -14.46 2.42 -1.43
N ASN A 104 -14.67 1.98 -0.19
CA ASN A 104 -13.91 0.88 0.39
C ASN A 104 -14.35 -0.49 -0.18
N VAL A 105 -13.37 -1.22 -0.70
CA VAL A 105 -13.54 -2.57 -1.24
C VAL A 105 -12.57 -3.51 -0.53
N ARG A 106 -13.12 -4.63 -0.04
CA ARG A 106 -12.39 -5.77 0.50
C ARG A 106 -12.60 -6.98 -0.41
N VAL A 107 -11.51 -7.43 -1.01
CA VAL A 107 -11.43 -8.62 -1.83
C VAL A 107 -10.91 -9.77 -0.99
N SER A 108 -11.62 -10.89 -1.03
CA SER A 108 -11.21 -12.15 -0.41
C SER A 108 -11.02 -13.18 -1.50
N LEU A 109 -9.84 -13.79 -1.57
CA LEU A 109 -9.53 -14.84 -2.55
C LEU A 109 -9.79 -16.21 -1.91
N PRO A 110 -10.80 -16.98 -2.38
CA PRO A 110 -10.99 -18.35 -1.94
C PRO A 110 -9.80 -19.25 -2.33
N MET A 111 -9.68 -20.39 -1.64
CA MET A 111 -8.72 -21.42 -2.04
C MET A 111 -9.00 -21.87 -3.48
N GLY A 112 -7.95 -22.02 -4.27
CA GLY A 112 -8.05 -22.42 -5.68
C GLY A 112 -8.45 -21.28 -6.65
N THR A 113 -8.52 -20.02 -6.21
CA THR A 113 -8.75 -18.87 -7.11
C THR A 113 -7.78 -18.91 -8.30
N ALA A 114 -8.28 -18.84 -9.52
CA ALA A 114 -7.44 -18.89 -10.71
C ALA A 114 -6.72 -17.56 -10.94
N GLU A 115 -5.49 -17.60 -11.47
CA GLU A 115 -4.76 -16.36 -11.79
C GLU A 115 -5.50 -15.53 -12.85
N ALA A 116 -6.16 -16.20 -13.80
CA ALA A 116 -6.96 -15.56 -14.83
C ALA A 116 -8.14 -14.74 -14.26
N ASP A 117 -8.73 -15.16 -13.13
CA ASP A 117 -9.78 -14.40 -12.47
C ASP A 117 -9.22 -13.09 -11.88
N VAL A 118 -8.00 -13.15 -11.33
CA VAL A 118 -7.27 -11.98 -10.84
C VAL A 118 -6.89 -11.05 -11.98
N ASP A 119 -6.45 -11.59 -13.12
CA ASP A 119 -6.14 -10.81 -14.32
C ASP A 119 -7.38 -10.07 -14.83
N ARG A 120 -8.50 -10.79 -14.98
CA ARG A 120 -9.79 -10.21 -15.38
C ARG A 120 -10.23 -9.12 -14.42
N PHE A 121 -10.06 -9.34 -13.11
CA PHE A 121 -10.39 -8.33 -12.11
C PHE A 121 -9.54 -7.06 -12.30
N LEU A 122 -8.23 -7.21 -12.52
CA LEU A 122 -7.30 -6.09 -12.70
C LEU A 122 -7.46 -5.34 -14.03
N GLU A 123 -8.08 -5.96 -15.02
CA GLU A 123 -8.49 -5.30 -16.27
C GLU A 123 -9.77 -4.47 -16.08
N VAL A 124 -10.72 -4.96 -15.30
CA VAL A 124 -12.05 -4.34 -15.13
C VAL A 124 -12.05 -3.19 -14.12
N VAL A 125 -11.37 -3.36 -12.97
CA VAL A 125 -11.45 -2.42 -11.83
C VAL A 125 -11.19 -0.96 -12.21
N PRO A 126 -10.13 -0.60 -12.97
CA PRO A 126 -9.88 0.80 -13.31
C PRO A 126 -11.02 1.45 -14.10
N GLY A 127 -11.61 0.71 -15.04
CA GLY A 127 -12.74 1.18 -15.85
C GLY A 127 -14.00 1.38 -15.02
N VAL A 128 -14.32 0.41 -14.15
CA VAL A 128 -15.48 0.51 -13.24
C VAL A 128 -15.35 1.69 -12.29
N VAL A 129 -14.17 1.91 -11.70
CA VAL A 129 -13.93 3.05 -10.81
C VAL A 129 -14.11 4.37 -11.56
N ALA A 130 -13.61 4.47 -12.80
CA ALA A 130 -13.78 5.67 -13.62
C ALA A 130 -15.27 5.94 -13.96
N GLU A 131 -16.02 4.90 -14.32
CA GLU A 131 -17.45 5.02 -14.64
C GLU A 131 -18.27 5.50 -13.42
N VAL A 132 -17.99 4.94 -12.24
CA VAL A 132 -18.69 5.36 -11.01
C VAL A 132 -18.37 6.81 -10.65
N ARG A 133 -17.12 7.25 -10.83
CA ARG A 133 -16.71 8.65 -10.63
C ARG A 133 -17.42 9.61 -11.58
N GLU A 134 -17.50 9.26 -12.86
CA GLU A 134 -18.18 10.07 -13.88
C GLU A 134 -19.67 10.28 -13.54
N ARG A 135 -20.35 9.21 -13.12
CA ARG A 135 -21.77 9.24 -12.78
C ARG A 135 -22.09 10.14 -11.58
N LEU A 136 -21.15 10.27 -10.64
CA LEU A 136 -21.28 11.11 -9.45
C LEU A 136 -20.88 12.58 -9.71
N GLY A 137 -20.44 12.92 -10.93
CA GLY A 137 -19.94 14.26 -11.25
C GLY A 137 -18.67 14.62 -10.47
N ALA A 138 -17.91 13.60 -10.03
CA ALA A 138 -16.66 13.80 -9.34
C ALA A 138 -15.63 14.46 -10.29
N PRO A 139 -14.70 15.30 -9.77
CA PRO A 139 -13.61 15.82 -10.58
C PRO A 139 -12.87 14.65 -11.24
N VAL A 140 -12.53 14.78 -12.52
CA VAL A 140 -11.70 13.78 -13.23
C VAL A 140 -10.40 13.62 -12.43
N PRO A 141 -10.09 12.41 -11.94
CA PRO A 141 -8.89 12.20 -11.14
C PRO A 141 -7.66 12.55 -11.97
N ALA A 142 -6.73 13.27 -11.36
CA ALA A 142 -5.41 13.49 -11.95
C ALA A 142 -4.74 12.14 -12.24
N PRO A 143 -3.84 12.04 -13.24
CA PRO A 143 -3.04 10.83 -13.46
C PRO A 143 -2.40 10.39 -12.13
N PRO A 144 -2.22 9.07 -11.90
CA PRO A 144 -1.92 8.50 -10.60
C PRO A 144 -0.78 9.29 -9.93
N SER A 145 -1.14 10.10 -8.94
CA SER A 145 -0.17 10.71 -8.05
C SER A 145 0.38 9.56 -7.20
N PRO A 146 1.72 9.45 -7.04
CA PRO A 146 2.27 8.49 -6.09
C PRO A 146 1.58 8.69 -4.74
N ALA A 147 1.25 7.57 -4.09
CA ALA A 147 0.56 7.48 -2.80
C ALA A 147 1.06 8.55 -1.81
N PRO A 148 0.22 9.04 -0.88
CA PRO A 148 0.60 10.13 0.03
C PRO A 148 1.88 9.76 0.77
N THR A 149 2.98 10.36 0.32
CA THR A 149 4.32 10.14 0.84
C THR A 149 4.32 10.65 2.26
N ARG A 150 4.33 9.75 3.23
CA ARG A 150 4.72 10.15 4.58
C ARG A 150 6.22 10.44 4.55
N SER A 151 6.57 11.65 4.13
CA SER A 151 7.95 12.12 4.06
C SER A 151 8.41 12.50 5.46
N LEU A 152 9.46 11.85 5.95
CA LEU A 152 10.06 12.19 7.23
C LEU A 152 11.32 13.04 7.01
N VAL A 153 11.50 14.10 7.79
CA VAL A 153 12.71 14.92 7.74
C VAL A 153 13.57 14.61 8.97
N VAL A 154 14.85 14.31 8.74
CA VAL A 154 15.88 14.12 9.77
C VAL A 154 16.81 15.32 9.75
N ASP A 155 16.87 16.05 10.87
CA ASP A 155 17.83 17.14 11.04
C ASP A 155 19.15 16.62 11.64
N ALA A 156 20.18 16.55 10.81
CA ALA A 156 21.55 16.23 11.19
C ALA A 156 22.51 17.41 10.99
N LEU A 157 22.00 18.65 10.93
CA LEU A 157 22.82 19.85 10.77
C LEU A 157 23.75 20.04 11.98
N GLY A 158 24.99 20.42 11.69
CA GLY A 158 26.06 20.56 12.69
C GLY A 158 26.61 19.22 13.19
N ARG A 159 26.18 18.08 12.64
CA ARG A 159 26.70 16.75 12.97
C ARG A 159 27.63 16.28 11.85
N ARG A 160 28.74 15.65 12.23
CA ARG A 160 29.72 15.06 11.29
C ARG A 160 29.47 13.56 11.10
N CYS A 161 30.03 13.01 10.03
CA CYS A 161 30.12 11.57 9.80
C CYS A 161 30.55 10.81 11.09
N PRO A 162 29.87 9.71 11.47
CA PRO A 162 28.82 8.99 10.72
C PRO A 162 27.37 9.36 11.08
N ILE A 163 27.14 10.46 11.81
CA ILE A 163 25.82 10.75 12.42
C ILE A 163 24.67 10.87 11.41
N PRO A 164 24.80 11.56 10.25
CA PRO A 164 23.69 11.66 9.29
C PRO A 164 23.18 10.29 8.81
N VAL A 165 24.08 9.33 8.59
CA VAL A 165 23.74 7.96 8.16
C VAL A 165 23.14 7.15 9.30
N ILE A 166 23.63 7.34 10.53
CA ILE A 166 23.06 6.67 11.71
C ILE A 166 21.61 7.12 11.95
N GLU A 167 21.35 8.43 11.86
CA GLU A 167 19.99 8.95 12.05
C GLU A 167 19.06 8.50 10.92
N LEU A 168 19.52 8.50 9.67
CA LEU A 168 18.80 7.88 8.54
C LEU A 168 18.45 6.41 8.82
N ALA A 169 19.44 5.62 9.25
CA ALA A 169 19.26 4.19 9.49
C ALA A 169 18.28 3.88 10.63
N LYS A 170 18.15 4.77 11.62
CA LYS A 170 17.17 4.62 12.71
C LYS A 170 15.75 4.77 12.20
N VAL A 171 15.51 5.74 11.31
CA VAL A 171 14.15 6.16 10.96
C VAL A 171 13.63 5.57 9.65
N ILE A 172 14.50 5.08 8.78
CA ILE A 172 14.10 4.52 7.47
C ILE A 172 13.09 3.37 7.61
N GLY A 173 13.20 2.55 8.67
CA GLY A 173 12.26 1.45 8.92
C GLY A 173 10.89 1.91 9.42
N GLU A 174 10.77 3.17 9.88
CA GLU A 174 9.53 3.76 10.39
C GLU A 174 8.64 4.32 9.27
N VAL A 175 9.22 4.65 8.11
CA VAL A 175 8.44 5.10 6.94
C VAL A 175 7.93 3.91 6.12
N PRO A 176 6.72 3.97 5.54
CA PRO A 176 6.23 2.89 4.66
C PRO A 176 7.17 2.63 3.47
N VAL A 177 7.17 1.41 2.95
CA VAL A 177 7.84 1.10 1.66
C VAL A 177 7.27 2.00 0.56
N GLY A 178 8.14 2.62 -0.22
CA GLY A 178 7.83 3.63 -1.23
C GLY A 178 7.86 5.08 -0.71
N ALA A 179 7.85 5.30 0.61
CA ALA A 179 7.96 6.63 1.19
C ALA A 179 9.42 7.13 1.25
N THR A 180 9.60 8.43 1.44
CA THR A 180 10.91 9.08 1.46
C THR A 180 11.32 9.58 2.84
N VAL A 181 12.62 9.56 3.12
CA VAL A 181 13.27 10.25 4.22
C VAL A 181 14.20 11.31 3.63
N THR A 182 14.09 12.54 4.12
CA THR A 182 14.99 13.63 3.78
C THR A 182 15.96 13.88 4.93
N VAL A 183 17.26 13.76 4.68
CA VAL A 183 18.31 14.03 5.67
C VAL A 183 18.92 15.39 5.41
N LEU A 184 18.78 16.32 6.35
CA LEU A 184 19.45 17.62 6.31
C LEU A 184 20.84 17.49 6.93
N ALA A 185 21.90 17.77 6.17
CA ALA A 185 23.27 17.72 6.67
C ALA A 185 24.15 18.81 6.02
N ASP A 186 25.01 19.43 6.83
CA ASP A 186 26.04 20.39 6.39
C ASP A 186 27.45 19.76 6.34
N ASP A 187 27.53 18.44 6.50
CA ASP A 187 28.77 17.67 6.37
C ASP A 187 28.99 17.18 4.94
N GLU A 188 30.13 17.50 4.36
CA GLU A 188 30.47 17.12 2.97
C GLU A 188 30.57 15.61 2.78
N ALA A 189 30.93 14.86 3.83
CA ALA A 189 30.99 13.39 3.78
C ALA A 189 29.61 12.76 3.54
N ALA A 190 28.51 13.42 3.95
CA ALA A 190 27.15 12.92 3.75
C ALA A 190 26.82 12.71 2.27
N ARG A 191 27.42 13.52 1.38
CA ARG A 191 27.25 13.38 -0.09
C ARG A 191 27.78 12.04 -0.62
N LEU A 192 28.78 11.45 0.03
CA LEU A 192 29.34 10.15 -0.35
C LEU A 192 28.72 9.01 0.47
N ASP A 193 28.55 9.24 1.77
CA ASP A 193 28.14 8.20 2.71
C ASP A 193 26.66 7.80 2.56
N ILE A 194 25.77 8.75 2.25
CA ILE A 194 24.33 8.48 2.11
C ILE A 194 24.04 7.61 0.88
N PRO A 195 24.54 7.93 -0.34
CA PRO A 195 24.39 7.03 -1.49
C PRO A 195 25.01 5.65 -1.26
N ALA A 196 26.22 5.58 -0.69
CA ALA A 196 26.88 4.31 -0.40
C ALA A 196 26.09 3.45 0.61
N TRP A 197 25.49 4.09 1.62
CA TRP A 197 24.60 3.40 2.55
C TRP A 197 23.32 2.91 1.88
N CYS A 198 22.75 3.69 0.95
CA CYS A 198 21.56 3.28 0.19
C CYS A 198 21.85 2.03 -0.64
N GLU A 199 22.98 1.99 -1.36
CA GLU A 199 23.43 0.81 -2.11
C GLU A 199 23.60 -0.41 -1.18
N MET A 200 24.28 -0.23 -0.05
CA MET A 200 24.51 -1.30 0.93
C MET A 200 23.21 -1.85 1.54
N ARG A 201 22.17 -1.02 1.67
CA ARG A 201 20.90 -1.36 2.31
C ARG A 201 19.77 -1.63 1.33
N GLU A 202 20.06 -1.68 0.03
CA GLU A 202 19.07 -1.87 -1.04
C GLU A 202 17.92 -0.84 -0.98
N GLN A 203 18.26 0.42 -0.64
CA GLN A 203 17.34 1.56 -0.67
C GLN A 203 17.66 2.44 -1.89
N GLU A 204 16.71 3.27 -2.32
CA GLU A 204 16.92 4.15 -3.46
C GLU A 204 17.39 5.53 -2.99
N TYR A 205 18.54 5.97 -3.46
CA TYR A 205 18.97 7.36 -3.33
C TYR A 205 18.30 8.18 -4.44
N VAL A 206 17.39 9.08 -4.06
CA VAL A 206 16.57 9.86 -4.99
C VAL A 206 17.33 11.09 -5.48
N GLY A 207 18.14 11.71 -4.62
CA GLY A 207 18.97 12.85 -5.01
C GLY A 207 19.36 13.77 -3.86
N GLU A 208 20.03 14.86 -4.22
CA GLU A 208 20.45 15.95 -3.33
C GLU A 208 19.79 17.25 -3.79
N GLU A 209 19.23 18.00 -2.84
CA GLU A 209 18.69 19.34 -3.05
C GLU A 209 19.38 20.35 -2.11
N PRO A 210 19.60 21.59 -2.56
CA PRO A 210 20.12 22.64 -1.68
C PRO A 210 19.12 22.97 -0.56
N ALA A 211 19.60 23.13 0.66
CA ALA A 211 18.81 23.53 1.82
C ALA A 211 19.29 24.87 2.38
N ASP A 212 18.46 25.54 3.21
CA ASP A 212 18.81 26.81 3.87
C ASP A 212 20.16 26.76 4.61
N ARG A 213 20.51 25.57 5.10
CA ARG A 213 21.82 25.26 5.66
C ARG A 213 22.23 23.85 5.23
N GLY A 214 23.36 23.73 4.53
CA GLY A 214 23.85 22.44 4.04
C GLY A 214 23.07 21.93 2.82
N ALA A 215 22.82 20.62 2.78
CA ALA A 215 22.08 19.95 1.73
C ALA A 215 21.02 19.00 2.30
N ALA A 216 19.98 18.76 1.51
CA ALA A 216 18.91 17.82 1.77
C ALA A 216 19.11 16.57 0.89
N TYR A 217 19.37 15.43 1.51
CA TYR A 217 19.55 14.16 0.82
C TYR A 217 18.26 13.33 0.91
N VAL A 218 17.67 12.99 -0.23
CA VAL A 218 16.39 12.28 -0.29
C VAL A 218 16.62 10.80 -0.57
N VAL A 219 16.09 9.95 0.31
CA VAL A 219 16.20 8.49 0.23
C VAL A 219 14.81 7.88 0.23
N ARG A 220 14.52 6.96 -0.69
CA ARG A 220 13.25 6.23 -0.77
C ARG A 220 13.43 4.81 -0.24
N ARG A 221 12.51 4.41 0.64
CA ARG A 221 12.48 3.05 1.17
C ARG A 221 11.97 2.07 0.11
N LEU A 222 12.69 0.99 -0.16
CA LEU A 222 12.29 -0.08 -1.08
C LEU A 222 11.88 -1.39 -0.38
N SER A 223 12.31 -1.59 0.87
CA SER A 223 12.06 -2.81 1.68
C SER A 223 11.79 -2.48 3.14
#